data_AF-A0A0A2CNJ5-F1
#
_entry.id   AF-A0A0A2CNJ5-F1
#
_cell.length_a   1.000
_cell.length_b   1.000
_cell.length_c   1.000
_cell.angle_alpha   90.00
_cell.angle_beta   90.00
_cell.angle_gamma   90.00
#
_symmetry.space_group_name_H-M   'P 1'
#
loop_
_entity.id
_entity.type
_entity.pdbx_description
1 polymer ?
#
loop_
_entity_poly.entity_id
_entity_poly.type
_entity_poly.pdbx_seq_one_letter_code
_entity_poly.pdbx_strand_id
1 'polypeptide(L)'
;MSAVVRGYWLMAWIGLLANVAALPIIGVVAFTNQALQTTNISLAFSLAWPAAIVGIVASAGLLAERRWGVIVAIVALSMALAGSLPYGIVRLVLDKALVVPDSQALGGLSLLMFVVNLLALLYWCRPIHRQGGRL
;
A
#
# COMPACT_ATOMS: atom_id res chain seq x y z
N MET A 1 -1.95 24.39 16.74
CA MET A 1 -2.45 23.13 16.14
C MET A 1 -2.36 22.01 17.18
N SER A 2 -3.50 21.43 17.57
CA SER A 2 -3.56 20.29 18.51
C SER A 2 -2.74 19.11 17.96
N ALA A 3 -2.20 18.27 18.85
CA ALA A 3 -1.36 17.12 18.46
C ALA A 3 -2.05 16.19 17.44
N VAL A 4 -3.39 16.12 17.50
CA VAL A 4 -4.25 15.36 16.57
C VAL A 4 -4.14 15.87 15.12
N VAL A 5 -4.16 17.20 14.92
CA VAL A 5 -4.06 17.82 13.58
C VAL A 5 -2.67 17.63 12.99
N ARG A 6 -1.61 17.70 13.82
CA ARG A 6 -0.23 17.41 13.38
C ARG A 6 -0.06 15.95 12.96
N GLY A 7 -0.62 15.01 13.72
CA GLY A 7 -0.56 13.58 13.37
C GLY A 7 -1.29 13.25 12.08
N TYR A 8 -2.46 13.86 11.86
CA TYR A 8 -3.24 13.72 10.61
C TYR A 8 -2.43 14.17 9.39
N TRP A 9 -1.87 15.37 9.46
CA TRP A 9 -1.11 15.96 8.34
C TRP A 9 0.16 15.18 8.04
N LEU A 10 0.90 14.78 9.08
CA LEU A 10 2.14 14.01 8.93
C LEU A 10 1.87 12.62 8.30
N MET A 11 0.76 11.97 8.66
CA MET A 11 0.36 10.69 8.05
C MET A 11 -0.04 10.84 6.57
N ALA A 12 -0.70 11.94 6.19
CA ALA A 12 -1.02 12.20 4.79
C ALA A 12 0.24 12.41 3.93
N TRP A 13 1.25 13.10 4.46
CA TRP A 13 2.55 13.26 3.79
C TRP A 13 3.33 11.96 3.66
N ILE A 14 3.37 11.16 4.73
CA ILE A 14 3.99 9.83 4.68
C ILE A 14 3.29 8.97 3.63
N GLY A 15 1.96 8.99 3.59
CA GLY A 15 1.17 8.29 2.57
C GLY A 15 1.51 8.75 1.16
N LEU A 16 1.62 10.06 0.93
CA LEU A 16 1.99 10.62 -0.37
C LEU A 16 3.38 10.13 -0.79
N LEU A 17 4.39 10.31 0.07
CA LEU A 17 5.77 9.92 -0.22
C LEU A 17 5.90 8.41 -0.44
N ALA A 18 5.22 7.60 0.36
CA ALA A 18 5.22 6.15 0.23
C ALA A 18 4.61 5.70 -1.11
N ASN A 19 3.48 6.27 -1.52
CA ASN A 19 2.84 5.90 -2.79
C ASN A 19 3.65 6.38 -4.00
N VAL A 20 4.25 7.58 -3.93
CA VAL A 20 5.15 8.08 -4.99
C VAL A 20 6.40 7.21 -5.11
N ALA A 21 7.01 6.81 -4.00
CA ALA A 21 8.15 5.90 -3.99
C ALA A 21 7.78 4.47 -4.43
N ALA A 22 6.54 4.02 -4.16
CA ALA A 22 6.08 2.70 -4.56
C ALA A 22 6.10 2.51 -6.08
N LEU A 23 5.76 3.54 -6.87
CA LEU A 23 5.73 3.47 -8.33
C LEU A 23 7.05 2.96 -8.95
N PRO A 24 8.22 3.61 -8.71
CA PRO A 24 9.49 3.14 -9.24
C PRO A 24 9.93 1.82 -8.60
N ILE A 25 9.68 1.59 -7.30
CA ILE A 25 10.05 0.33 -6.63
C ILE A 25 9.33 -0.86 -7.25
N ILE A 26 8.01 -0.73 -7.47
CA ILE A 26 7.21 -1.76 -8.15
C ILE A 26 7.73 -1.99 -9.57
N GLY A 27 8.08 -0.92 -10.29
CA GLY A 27 8.66 -1.02 -11.63
C GLY A 27 9.96 -1.82 -11.64
N VAL A 28 10.89 -1.51 -10.74
CA VAL A 28 12.15 -2.27 -10.61
C VAL A 28 11.84 -3.75 -10.33
N VAL A 29 11.01 -4.05 -9.33
CA VAL A 29 10.69 -5.44 -8.97
C VAL A 29 9.99 -6.20 -10.11
N ALA A 30 9.13 -5.53 -10.88
CA ALA A 30 8.41 -6.15 -11.99
C ALA A 30 9.31 -6.50 -13.19
N PHE A 31 10.32 -5.68 -13.47
CA PHE A 31 11.16 -5.82 -14.66
C PHE A 31 12.53 -6.44 -14.41
N THR A 32 13.07 -6.42 -13.18
CA THR A 32 14.37 -7.06 -12.88
C THR A 32 14.26 -8.50 -12.40
N ASN A 33 13.10 -8.89 -11.85
CA ASN A 33 12.93 -10.21 -11.27
C ASN A 33 12.42 -11.21 -12.31
N GLN A 34 13.35 -12.00 -12.86
CA GLN A 34 13.08 -12.99 -13.91
C GLN A 34 12.28 -14.19 -13.40
N ALA A 35 12.34 -14.47 -12.10
CA ALA A 35 11.48 -15.46 -11.47
C ALA A 35 10.03 -14.96 -11.38
N LEU A 36 9.10 -15.73 -11.91
CA LEU A 36 7.67 -15.41 -11.95
C LEU A 36 7.37 -14.07 -12.65
N GLN A 37 8.13 -13.75 -13.70
CA GLN A 37 8.03 -12.47 -14.43
C GLN A 37 6.59 -12.14 -14.86
N THR A 38 5.86 -13.10 -15.43
CA THR A 38 4.46 -12.91 -15.85
C THR A 38 3.55 -12.52 -14.69
N THR A 39 3.76 -13.12 -13.52
CA THR A 39 3.01 -12.81 -12.30
C THR A 39 3.38 -11.44 -11.73
N ASN A 40 4.67 -11.10 -11.72
CA ASN A 40 5.12 -9.80 -11.23
C ASN A 40 4.58 -8.66 -12.12
N ILE A 41 4.63 -8.83 -13.44
CA ILE A 41 4.08 -7.86 -14.39
C ILE A 41 2.56 -7.76 -14.25
N SER A 42 1.84 -8.89 -14.23
CA SER A 42 0.38 -8.86 -14.13
C SER A 42 -0.11 -8.20 -12.83
N LEU A 43 0.54 -8.48 -11.70
CA LEU A 43 0.24 -7.82 -10.41
C LEU A 43 0.62 -6.34 -10.40
N ALA A 44 1.74 -5.97 -11.03
CA ALA A 44 2.17 -4.58 -11.12
C ALA A 44 1.11 -3.72 -11.84
N PHE A 45 0.64 -4.17 -13.01
CA PHE A 45 -0.33 -3.45 -13.82
C PHE A 45 -1.77 -3.52 -13.26
N SER A 46 -2.18 -4.65 -12.68
CA SER A 46 -3.58 -4.82 -12.23
C SER A 46 -3.89 -4.22 -10.87
N LEU A 47 -2.94 -4.27 -9.93
CA LEU A 47 -3.19 -3.95 -8.52
C LEU A 47 -2.19 -2.93 -7.99
N ALA A 48 -0.89 -3.15 -8.18
CA ALA A 48 0.12 -2.38 -7.46
C ALA A 48 0.20 -0.91 -7.93
N TRP A 49 0.23 -0.67 -9.25
CA TRP A 49 0.21 0.69 -9.79
C TRP A 49 -1.14 1.40 -9.62
N PRO A 50 -2.30 0.78 -9.91
CA PRO A 50 -3.59 1.40 -9.62
C PRO A 50 -3.75 1.76 -8.13
N ALA A 51 -3.35 0.87 -7.21
CA ALA A 51 -3.40 1.16 -5.78
C ALA A 51 -2.50 2.35 -5.39
N ALA A 52 -1.28 2.43 -5.94
CA ALA A 52 -0.38 3.55 -5.69
C ALA A 52 -0.94 4.88 -6.20
N ILE A 53 -1.52 4.90 -7.41
CA ILE A 53 -2.15 6.10 -7.99
C ILE A 53 -3.33 6.54 -7.12
N VAL A 54 -4.22 5.62 -6.75
CA VAL A 54 -5.36 5.93 -5.87
C VAL A 54 -4.88 6.39 -4.49
N GLY A 55 -3.77 5.86 -3.98
CA GLY A 55 -3.12 6.30 -2.74
C GLY A 55 -2.55 7.73 -2.80
N ILE A 56 -2.01 8.15 -3.95
CA ILE A 56 -1.61 9.55 -4.19
C ILE A 56 -2.83 10.46 -4.18
N VAL A 57 -3.90 10.09 -4.89
CA VAL A 57 -5.16 10.84 -4.93
C VAL A 57 -5.79 10.95 -3.54
N ALA A 58 -5.76 9.85 -2.76
CA ALA A 58 -6.21 9.84 -1.38
C ALA A 58 -5.42 10.83 -0.51
N SER A 59 -4.08 10.79 -0.61
CA SER A 59 -3.20 11.67 0.16
C SER A 59 -3.39 13.14 -0.22
N ALA A 60 -3.58 13.45 -1.51
CA ALA A 60 -3.93 14.78 -1.97
C ALA A 60 -5.29 15.24 -1.43
N GLY A 61 -6.29 14.36 -1.44
CA GLY A 61 -7.61 14.64 -0.86
C GLY A 61 -7.57 14.90 0.65
N LEU A 62 -6.71 14.18 1.38
CA LEU A 62 -6.49 14.39 2.82
C LEU A 62 -5.75 15.70 3.10
N LEU A 63 -4.72 16.04 2.31
CA LEU A 63 -4.01 17.32 2.42
C LEU A 63 -4.90 18.52 2.09
N ALA A 64 -5.87 18.33 1.19
CA ALA A 64 -6.89 19.34 0.87
C ALA A 64 -8.09 19.32 1.83
N GLU A 65 -8.00 18.60 2.96
CA GLU A 65 -9.03 18.47 4.00
C GLU A 65 -10.41 18.05 3.46
N ARG A 66 -10.43 17.31 2.33
CA ARG A 66 -11.66 16.82 1.72
C ARG A 66 -12.10 15.54 2.42
N ARG A 67 -13.36 15.51 2.85
CA ARG A 67 -14.00 14.33 3.50
C ARG A 67 -13.88 13.03 2.69
N TRP A 68 -13.81 13.15 1.38
CA TRP A 68 -13.70 12.01 0.45
C TRP A 68 -12.31 11.38 0.48
N GLY A 69 -11.26 12.12 0.88
CA GLY A 69 -9.88 11.62 0.93
C GLY A 69 -9.71 10.40 1.83
N VAL A 70 -10.43 10.35 2.96
CA VAL A 70 -10.42 9.19 3.87
C VAL A 70 -11.01 7.94 3.20
N ILE A 71 -12.10 8.11 2.43
CA ILE A 71 -12.74 6.99 1.73
C ILE A 71 -11.79 6.45 0.65
N VAL A 72 -11.18 7.34 -0.13
CA VAL A 72 -10.23 6.95 -1.18
C VAL A 72 -8.98 6.30 -0.58
N ALA A 73 -8.53 6.73 0.60
CA ALA A 73 -7.43 6.10 1.33
C ALA A 73 -7.76 4.65 1.73
N ILE A 74 -8.97 4.41 2.25
CA ILE A 74 -9.45 3.06 2.60
C ILE A 74 -9.50 2.16 1.36
N VAL A 75 -9.97 2.68 0.22
CA VAL A 75 -10.03 1.94 -1.05
C VAL A 75 -8.62 1.58 -1.54
N ALA A 76 -7.70 2.54 -1.56
CA ALA A 76 -6.30 2.32 -1.95
C ALA A 76 -5.63 1.24 -1.08
N LEU A 77 -5.79 1.36 0.24
CA LEU A 77 -5.22 0.40 1.20
C LEU A 77 -5.84 -0.99 1.02
N SER A 78 -7.14 -1.09 0.76
CA SER A 78 -7.82 -2.37 0.51
C SER A 78 -7.30 -3.05 -0.76
N MET A 79 -7.06 -2.29 -1.84
CA MET A 79 -6.45 -2.81 -3.06
C MET A 79 -5.00 -3.30 -2.82
N ALA A 80 -4.20 -2.54 -2.06
CA ALA A 80 -2.85 -2.95 -1.70
C ALA A 80 -2.81 -4.23 -0.86
N LEU A 81 -3.77 -4.39 0.08
CA LEU A 81 -3.92 -5.61 0.88
C LEU A 81 -4.33 -6.81 0.03
N ALA A 82 -5.24 -6.61 -0.93
CA ALA A 82 -5.69 -7.66 -1.84
C ALA A 82 -4.55 -8.21 -2.72
N GLY A 83 -3.56 -7.38 -3.08
CA GLY A 83 -2.39 -7.83 -3.84
C GLY A 83 -1.28 -8.43 -2.98
N SER A 84 -0.95 -7.79 -1.85
CA SER A 84 0.21 -8.16 -1.03
C SER A 84 0.05 -9.50 -0.31
N LEU A 85 -1.14 -9.82 0.19
CA LEU A 85 -1.38 -11.08 0.90
C LEU A 85 -1.20 -12.33 0.02
N PRO A 86 -1.91 -12.47 -1.12
CA PRO A 86 -1.76 -13.65 -1.97
C PRO A 86 -0.36 -13.72 -2.59
N TYR A 87 0.24 -12.58 -2.95
CA TYR A 87 1.59 -12.55 -3.49
C TYR A 87 2.64 -13.04 -2.48
N GLY A 88 2.58 -12.56 -1.23
CA GLY A 88 3.48 -12.99 -0.17
C GLY A 88 3.35 -14.49 0.15
N ILE A 89 2.11 -14.99 0.24
CA ILE A 89 1.85 -16.43 0.51
C ILE A 89 2.40 -17.31 -0.60
N VAL A 90 2.04 -17.03 -1.87
CA VAL A 90 2.48 -17.85 -3.01
C VAL A 90 4.00 -17.88 -3.07
N ARG A 91 4.66 -16.73 -2.89
CA ARG A 91 6.11 -16.63 -2.99
C ARG A 91 6.85 -17.38 -1.87
N LEU A 92 6.33 -17.35 -0.63
CA LEU A 92 6.89 -18.14 0.48
C LEU A 92 6.64 -19.65 0.35
N VAL A 93 5.52 -20.06 -0.24
CA VAL A 93 5.24 -21.48 -0.50
C VAL A 93 6.16 -22.02 -1.59
N LEU A 94 6.40 -21.26 -2.66
CA LEU A 94 7.31 -21.63 -3.75
C LEU A 94 8.78 -21.65 -3.30
N ASP A 95 9.15 -20.80 -2.34
CA ASP A 95 10.47 -20.81 -1.71
C ASP A 95 10.73 -22.13 -0.96
N LYS A 96 9.78 -22.57 -0.13
CA LYS A 96 9.85 -23.85 0.59
C LYS A 96 9.87 -25.07 -0.33
N ALA A 97 9.35 -24.92 -1.56
CA ALA A 97 9.39 -25.95 -2.59
C ALA A 97 10.73 -25.98 -3.39
N LEU A 98 11.70 -25.13 -3.04
CA LEU A 98 13.02 -25.02 -3.68
C LEU A 98 12.97 -24.67 -5.19
N VAL A 99 11.92 -24.00 -5.65
CA VAL A 99 11.67 -23.72 -7.08
C VAL A 99 12.27 -22.36 -7.50
N VAL A 100 12.46 -21.42 -6.58
CA VAL A 100 12.84 -20.03 -6.90
C VAL A 100 13.90 -19.49 -5.93
N PRO A 101 15.13 -19.13 -6.41
CA PRO A 101 16.10 -18.43 -5.58
C PRO A 101 15.59 -17.02 -5.20
N ASP A 102 15.92 -16.54 -4.00
CA ASP A 102 15.56 -15.22 -3.44
C ASP A 102 14.05 -14.94 -3.22
N SER A 103 13.22 -15.98 -3.12
CA SER A 103 11.77 -15.83 -2.92
C SER A 103 11.37 -15.50 -1.47
N GLN A 104 12.16 -15.91 -0.48
CA GLN A 104 11.99 -15.55 0.93
C GLN A 104 12.00 -14.04 1.22
N ALA A 105 12.96 -13.29 0.67
CA ALA A 105 13.14 -11.87 1.00
C ALA A 105 11.97 -11.02 0.49
N LEU A 106 11.56 -11.22 -0.77
CA LEU A 106 10.42 -10.49 -1.35
C LEU A 106 9.07 -10.99 -0.83
N GLY A 107 8.91 -12.29 -0.57
CA GLY A 107 7.71 -12.83 0.07
C GLY A 107 7.51 -12.26 1.47
N GLY A 108 8.58 -12.22 2.28
CA GLY A 108 8.59 -11.60 3.60
C GLY A 108 8.32 -10.10 3.55
N LEU A 109 8.95 -9.36 2.62
CA LEU A 109 8.70 -7.92 2.45
C LEU A 109 7.25 -7.62 2.05
N SER A 110 6.65 -8.46 1.21
CA SER A 110 5.23 -8.32 0.83
C SER A 110 4.30 -8.52 2.03
N LEU A 111 4.58 -9.50 2.89
CA LEU A 111 3.84 -9.71 4.14
C LEU A 111 4.03 -8.58 5.15
N LEU A 112 5.25 -8.06 5.27
CA LEU A 112 5.51 -6.90 6.12
C LEU A 112 4.72 -5.69 5.64
N MET A 113 4.71 -5.44 4.32
CA MET A 113 3.91 -4.40 3.71
C MET A 113 2.40 -4.63 3.91
N PHE A 114 1.93 -5.89 3.87
CA PHE A 114 0.54 -6.21 4.22
C PHE A 114 0.20 -5.76 5.64
N VAL A 115 1.05 -6.07 6.63
CA VAL A 115 0.83 -5.66 8.03
C VAL A 115 0.81 -4.13 8.17
N VAL A 116 1.75 -3.43 7.52
CA VAL A 116 1.80 -1.96 7.55
C VAL A 116 0.54 -1.35 6.93
N ASN A 117 0.10 -1.85 5.76
CA ASN A 117 -1.13 -1.39 5.12
C ASN A 117 -2.37 -1.70 5.96
N LEU A 118 -2.38 -2.83 6.68
CA LEU A 118 -3.48 -3.22 7.56
C LEU A 118 -3.57 -2.27 8.76
N LEU A 119 -2.43 -1.94 9.39
CA LEU A 119 -2.37 -0.97 10.48
C LEU A 119 -2.84 0.42 10.02
N ALA A 120 -2.41 0.85 8.82
CA ALA A 120 -2.88 2.10 8.22
C ALA A 120 -4.39 2.07 7.96
N LEU A 121 -4.93 0.95 7.46
CA LEU A 121 -6.37 0.78 7.24
C LEU A 121 -7.15 0.88 8.55
N LEU A 122 -6.69 0.21 9.61
CA LEU A 122 -7.30 0.27 10.95
C LEU A 122 -7.27 1.70 11.50
N TYR A 123 -6.17 2.42 11.31
CA TYR A 123 -6.06 3.83 11.70
C TYR A 123 -7.11 4.70 10.98
N TRP A 124 -7.25 4.56 9.66
CA TRP A 124 -8.21 5.34 8.86
C TRP A 124 -9.67 4.91 9.06
N CYS A 125 -9.92 3.67 9.49
CA CYS A 125 -11.26 3.19 9.84
C CYS A 125 -11.77 3.74 11.19
N ARG A 126 -10.91 4.34 12.02
CA ARG A 126 -11.30 4.82 13.35
C ARG A 126 -12.35 5.95 13.23
N PRO A 127 -13.48 5.88 13.97
CA PRO A 127 -14.60 6.81 13.81
C PRO A 127 -14.28 8.26 14.17
N ILE A 128 -13.23 8.51 14.95
CA ILE A 128 -12.72 9.85 15.27
C ILE A 128 -12.44 10.67 14.00
N HIS A 129 -11.99 10.04 12.92
CA HIS A 129 -11.68 10.70 11.65
C HIS A 129 -12.92 10.90 10.77
N ARG A 130 -14.04 10.22 11.10
CA ARG A 130 -15.35 10.35 10.42
C ARG A 130 -16.31 11.31 11.15
N GLN A 131 -16.17 11.46 12.47
CA GLN A 131 -17.08 12.22 13.33
C GLN A 131 -16.63 13.65 13.62
N GLY A 132 -15.42 14.05 13.21
CA GLY A 132 -14.91 15.42 13.39
C GLY A 132 -15.64 16.43 12.52
N GLY A 133 -16.59 17.16 13.11
CA GLY A 133 -17.03 18.46 12.60
C GLY A 133 -15.82 19.36 12.32
N ARG A 134 -15.94 20.19 11.28
CA ARG A 134 -14.98 21.22 10.85
C ARG A 134 -13.67 21.23 11.64
N LEU A 135 -12.64 20.60 11.08
CA LEU A 135 -11.26 21.03 11.34
C LEU A 135 -11.14 22.50 10.95
#